data_AF-A0A950DEQ1-F1
#
_entry.id   AF-A0A950DEQ1-F1
#
_cell.length_a   1.000
_cell.length_b   1.000
_cell.length_c   1.000
_cell.angle_alpha   90.00
_cell.angle_beta   90.00
_cell.angle_gamma   90.00
#
_symmetry.space_group_name_H-M   'P 1'
#
loop_
_entity.id
_entity.type
_entity.pdbx_description
1 polymer ?
#
loop_
_entity_poly.entity_id
_entity_poly.type
_entity_poly.pdbx_seq_one_letter_code
_entity_poly.pdbx_strand_id
1 'polypeptide(L)'
;MMEGFLPAGWDLSRIDACCGLEPGEIGGRQGWWHADFELIPCATGSARLHPLTIEQNALTSFRSRTTLVPAFANTIGPGFFLKADRIIGGADGIFDRGIQWQGTSLWMTLRYGPDPCVPSSFMPTFGGRLFYHKDLAGPLVPELN
;
A
#
# COMPACT_ATOMS: atom_id res chain seq x y z
N MET A 1 8.24 -17.63 -30.84
CA MET A 1 7.35 -18.63 -30.22
C MET A 1 6.20 -18.01 -29.38
N MET A 2 6.08 -16.67 -29.27
CA MET A 2 4.94 -15.99 -28.60
C MET A 2 4.38 -14.79 -29.41
N GLU A 3 4.86 -14.58 -30.62
CA GLU A 3 4.40 -13.51 -31.52
C GLU A 3 2.94 -13.78 -31.93
N GLY A 4 2.07 -12.78 -31.76
CA GLY A 4 0.62 -12.89 -32.01
C GLY A 4 -0.23 -13.29 -30.81
N PHE A 5 0.38 -13.73 -29.70
CA PHE A 5 -0.31 -13.98 -28.42
C PHE A 5 -0.15 -12.82 -27.42
N LEU A 6 0.99 -12.14 -27.47
CA LEU A 6 1.32 -11.01 -26.59
C LEU A 6 0.81 -9.67 -27.16
N PRO A 7 0.68 -8.61 -26.33
CA PRO A 7 0.21 -7.30 -26.79
C PRO A 7 0.98 -6.82 -28.03
N ALA A 8 0.26 -6.39 -29.05
CA ALA A 8 0.85 -6.06 -30.36
C ALA A 8 1.91 -4.95 -30.33
N GLY A 9 1.93 -4.11 -29.28
CA GLY A 9 2.93 -3.05 -29.10
C GLY A 9 4.22 -3.48 -28.39
N TRP A 10 4.38 -4.76 -28.02
CA TRP A 10 5.58 -5.24 -27.34
C TRP A 10 6.68 -5.61 -28.34
N ASP A 11 7.83 -4.97 -28.20
CA ASP A 11 9.05 -5.36 -28.88
C ASP A 11 9.74 -6.49 -28.09
N LEU A 12 9.43 -7.73 -28.47
CA LEU A 12 9.96 -8.92 -27.79
C LEU A 12 11.49 -9.01 -27.88
N SER A 13 12.07 -8.56 -29.00
CA SER A 13 13.53 -8.56 -29.18
C SER A 13 14.22 -7.61 -28.20
N ARG A 14 13.62 -6.43 -27.97
CA ARG A 14 14.12 -5.45 -27.00
C ARG A 14 13.95 -5.92 -25.56
N ILE A 15 12.87 -6.62 -25.25
CA ILE A 15 12.66 -7.24 -23.95
C ILE A 15 13.74 -8.30 -23.68
N ASP A 16 13.98 -9.20 -24.65
CA ASP A 16 15.03 -10.22 -24.54
C ASP A 16 16.41 -9.60 -24.38
N ALA A 17 16.70 -8.52 -25.09
CA ALA A 17 17.96 -7.77 -24.94
C ALA A 17 18.13 -7.16 -23.54
N CYS A 18 17.06 -6.63 -22.92
CA CYS A 18 17.10 -6.12 -21.55
C CYS A 18 17.33 -7.24 -20.53
N CYS A 19 16.64 -8.38 -20.71
CA CYS A 19 16.68 -9.51 -19.78
C CYS A 19 17.92 -10.41 -19.94
N GLY A 20 18.63 -10.30 -21.07
CA GLY A 20 19.86 -11.04 -21.35
C GLY A 20 21.14 -10.43 -20.78
N LEU A 21 21.06 -9.26 -20.13
CA LEU A 21 22.19 -8.62 -19.45
C LEU A 21 22.58 -9.40 -18.18
N GLU A 22 23.85 -9.32 -17.80
CA GLU A 22 24.34 -9.92 -16.56
C GLU A 22 23.68 -9.24 -15.34
N PRO A 23 23.39 -9.98 -14.24
CA PRO A 23 22.70 -9.40 -13.09
C PRO A 23 23.36 -8.14 -12.50
N GLY A 24 24.69 -8.02 -12.61
CA GLY A 24 25.44 -6.85 -12.15
C GLY A 24 25.20 -5.58 -12.99
N GLU A 25 24.68 -5.71 -14.21
CA GLU A 25 24.43 -4.60 -15.12
C GLU A 25 23.11 -3.87 -14.83
N ILE A 26 22.26 -4.43 -13.95
CA ILE A 26 20.93 -3.89 -13.65
C ILE A 26 20.96 -2.43 -13.15
N GLY A 27 22.05 -2.02 -12.48
CA GLY A 27 22.24 -0.66 -11.97
C GLY A 27 22.85 0.32 -12.98
N GLY A 28 23.12 -0.12 -14.22
CA GLY A 28 23.70 0.72 -15.26
C GLY A 28 22.79 1.90 -15.61
N ARG A 29 23.26 3.12 -15.34
CA ARG A 29 22.55 4.37 -15.59
C ARG A 29 22.18 4.50 -17.08
N GLN A 30 20.91 4.77 -17.39
CA GLN A 30 20.45 5.02 -18.75
C GLN A 30 20.23 6.50 -19.02
N GLY A 31 20.36 6.94 -20.28
CA GLY A 31 20.26 8.37 -20.66
C GLY A 31 18.91 9.03 -20.39
N TRP A 32 17.86 8.25 -20.17
CA TRP A 32 16.52 8.73 -19.82
C TRP A 32 16.21 8.67 -18.31
N TRP A 33 17.12 8.17 -17.47
CA TRP A 33 16.90 8.15 -16.01
C TRP A 33 17.00 9.57 -15.45
N HIS A 34 15.97 10.01 -14.71
CA HIS A 34 15.97 11.30 -14.00
C HIS A 34 17.22 11.46 -13.12
N ALA A 35 17.87 12.63 -13.08
CA ALA A 35 19.15 12.87 -12.39
C ALA A 35 19.22 12.24 -10.99
N ASP A 36 18.16 12.40 -10.20
CA ASP A 36 18.08 11.89 -8.81
C ASP A 36 17.49 10.47 -8.68
N PHE A 37 17.29 9.75 -9.78
CA PHE A 37 16.83 8.37 -9.74
C PHE A 37 17.98 7.43 -9.35
N GLU A 38 17.75 6.66 -8.29
CA GLU A 38 18.66 5.65 -7.76
C GLU A 38 17.97 4.28 -7.73
N LEU A 39 18.63 3.25 -8.25
CA LEU A 39 18.18 1.87 -8.13
C LEU A 39 18.73 1.27 -6.83
N ILE A 40 17.86 1.03 -5.85
CA ILE A 40 18.23 0.45 -4.56
C ILE A 40 17.68 -0.98 -4.47
N PRO A 41 18.52 -2.01 -4.26
CA PRO A 41 18.04 -3.37 -4.02
C PRO A 41 17.29 -3.46 -2.69
N CYS A 42 16.16 -4.16 -2.67
CA CYS A 42 15.39 -4.34 -1.45
C CYS A 42 16.16 -5.20 -0.43
N ALA A 43 16.25 -4.75 0.82
CA ALA A 43 16.68 -5.61 1.92
C ALA A 43 15.57 -6.60 2.30
N THR A 44 15.94 -7.78 2.81
CA THR A 44 15.02 -8.88 3.17
C THR A 44 14.19 -8.65 4.44
N GLY A 45 14.12 -7.41 4.94
CA GLY A 45 13.41 -7.07 6.18
C GLY A 45 11.91 -6.96 5.97
N SER A 46 11.18 -8.05 6.22
CA SER A 46 9.72 -8.04 6.26
C SER A 46 9.21 -7.84 7.70
N ALA A 47 8.16 -7.04 7.86
CA ALA A 47 7.53 -6.80 9.15
C ALA A 47 6.66 -7.99 9.54
N ARG A 48 6.83 -8.52 10.75
CA ARG A 48 5.95 -9.55 11.30
C ARG A 48 4.56 -8.96 11.56
N LEU A 49 3.52 -9.62 11.04
CA LEU A 49 2.15 -9.17 11.23
C LEU A 49 1.66 -9.49 12.64
N HIS A 50 0.95 -8.54 13.25
CA HIS A 50 0.23 -8.76 14.49
C HIS A 50 -0.99 -9.67 14.24
N PRO A 51 -1.40 -10.56 15.17
CA PRO A 51 -2.57 -11.43 14.97
C PRO A 51 -3.85 -10.70 14.56
N LEU A 52 -4.11 -9.51 15.11
CA LEU A 52 -5.26 -8.69 14.69
C LEU A 52 -5.16 -8.22 13.23
N THR A 53 -3.96 -7.95 12.73
CA THR A 53 -3.74 -7.64 11.32
C THR A 53 -3.98 -8.88 10.45
N ILE A 54 -3.54 -10.06 10.91
CA ILE A 54 -3.78 -11.32 10.22
C ILE A 54 -5.28 -11.57 10.10
N GLU A 55 -6.05 -11.39 11.17
CA GLU A 55 -7.50 -11.58 11.16
C GLU A 55 -8.22 -10.54 10.29
N GLN A 56 -7.85 -9.26 10.37
CA GLN A 56 -8.40 -8.24 9.49
C GLN A 56 -8.19 -8.59 8.01
N ASN A 57 -6.97 -9.01 7.63
CA ASN A 57 -6.67 -9.44 6.27
C ASN A 57 -7.48 -10.69 5.88
N ALA A 58 -7.72 -11.61 6.82
CA ALA A 58 -8.54 -12.78 6.58
C ALA A 58 -9.94 -12.37 6.10
N LEU A 59 -10.55 -11.40 6.79
CA LEU A 59 -11.86 -10.85 6.44
C LEU A 59 -11.86 -10.10 5.11
N THR A 60 -10.89 -9.22 4.86
CA THR A 60 -10.93 -8.31 3.71
C THR A 60 -10.36 -8.90 2.42
N SER A 61 -9.45 -9.87 2.51
CA SER A 61 -8.64 -10.29 1.35
C SER A 61 -8.55 -11.82 1.17
N PHE A 62 -8.80 -12.62 2.21
CA PHE A 62 -8.61 -14.07 2.16
C PHE A 62 -9.89 -14.88 2.46
N ARG A 63 -11.07 -14.28 2.30
CA ARG A 63 -12.38 -14.94 2.49
C ARG A 63 -12.45 -15.76 3.79
N SER A 64 -12.09 -15.13 4.90
CA SER A 64 -12.07 -15.70 6.25
C SER A 64 -11.04 -16.82 6.50
N ARG A 65 -10.08 -17.05 5.59
CA ARG A 65 -9.04 -18.08 5.78
C ARG A 65 -7.77 -17.51 6.39
N THR A 66 -7.76 -17.35 7.72
CA THR A 66 -6.61 -16.85 8.50
C THR A 66 -5.33 -17.66 8.25
N THR A 67 -5.44 -18.97 8.01
CA THR A 67 -4.29 -19.86 7.73
C THR A 67 -3.60 -19.61 6.38
N LEU A 68 -4.21 -18.83 5.49
CA LEU A 68 -3.60 -18.44 4.21
C LEU A 68 -2.97 -17.04 4.25
N VAL A 69 -3.14 -16.31 5.34
CA VAL A 69 -2.58 -14.96 5.49
C VAL A 69 -1.08 -15.09 5.81
N PRO A 70 -0.18 -14.45 5.06
CA PRO A 70 1.25 -14.47 5.37
C PRO A 70 1.54 -13.89 6.76
N ALA A 71 2.52 -14.45 7.48
CA ALA A 71 2.93 -13.93 8.78
C ALA A 71 3.81 -12.67 8.69
N PHE A 72 4.19 -12.26 7.49
CA PHE A 72 5.09 -11.14 7.24
C PHE A 72 4.64 -10.32 6.02
N ALA A 73 4.92 -9.02 6.02
CA ALA A 73 4.68 -8.13 4.88
C ALA A 73 5.79 -7.09 4.72
N ASN A 74 6.00 -6.64 3.48
CA ASN A 74 6.89 -5.52 3.20
C ASN A 74 6.09 -4.22 3.20
N THR A 75 6.68 -3.15 3.72
CA THR A 75 6.12 -1.79 3.69
C THR A 75 7.25 -0.77 3.58
N ILE A 76 6.98 0.34 2.92
CA ILE A 76 7.90 1.49 2.91
C ILE A 76 8.03 2.11 4.31
N GLY A 77 7.00 1.97 5.15
CA GLY A 77 6.97 2.53 6.49
C GLY A 77 6.98 4.07 6.56
N PRO A 78 6.80 4.65 7.75
CA PRO A 78 6.71 6.10 7.95
C PRO A 78 7.96 6.87 7.52
N GLY A 79 9.15 6.31 7.71
CA GLY A 79 10.41 6.97 7.35
C GLY A 79 10.55 7.30 5.86
N PHE A 80 9.79 6.63 4.99
CA PHE A 80 9.76 6.91 3.56
C PHE A 80 8.53 7.73 3.16
N PHE A 81 7.30 7.34 3.55
CA PHE A 81 6.13 8.06 3.06
C PHE A 81 6.03 9.49 3.62
N LEU A 82 6.61 9.77 4.79
CA LEU A 82 6.67 11.13 5.35
C LEU A 82 7.66 12.05 4.64
N LYS A 83 8.41 11.55 3.65
CA LYS A 83 9.28 12.38 2.79
C LYS A 83 8.58 12.85 1.51
N ALA A 84 7.32 12.49 1.29
CA ALA A 84 6.57 12.89 0.11
C ALA A 84 6.24 14.39 0.14
N ASP A 85 6.33 15.05 -1.02
CA ASP A 85 5.97 16.48 -1.15
C ASP A 85 4.46 16.72 -1.03
N ARG A 86 3.65 15.70 -1.36
CA ARG A 86 2.19 15.77 -1.36
C ARG A 86 1.59 14.40 -1.09
N ILE A 87 0.46 14.39 -0.37
CA ILE A 87 -0.29 13.16 -0.10
C ILE A 87 -1.63 13.11 -0.83
N ILE A 88 -2.00 11.91 -1.26
CA ILE A 88 -3.34 11.56 -1.71
C ILE A 88 -3.72 10.22 -1.08
N GLY A 89 -4.93 10.10 -0.54
CA GLY A 89 -5.38 8.88 0.12
C GLY A 89 -6.89 8.68 0.05
N GLY A 90 -7.32 7.48 0.43
CA GLY A 90 -8.72 7.07 0.46
C GLY A 90 -9.04 6.26 1.72
N ALA A 91 -10.26 6.42 2.25
CA ALA A 91 -10.83 5.58 3.30
C ALA A 91 -12.25 5.18 2.92
N ASP A 92 -12.48 3.90 2.63
CA ASP A 92 -13.76 3.36 2.16
C ASP A 92 -14.15 2.04 2.82
N GLY A 93 -13.54 1.72 3.97
CA GLY A 93 -13.72 0.44 4.69
C GLY A 93 -15.10 0.25 5.33
N ILE A 94 -16.09 0.06 4.46
CA ILE A 94 -17.49 -0.25 4.73
C ILE A 94 -17.76 -1.69 4.31
N PHE A 95 -18.47 -2.44 5.16
CA PHE A 95 -19.05 -3.73 4.84
C PHE A 95 -20.53 -3.59 4.47
N ASP A 96 -21.17 -4.68 4.08
CA ASP A 96 -22.62 -4.69 3.87
C ASP A 96 -23.40 -4.46 5.18
N ARG A 97 -24.67 -4.06 5.06
CA ARG A 97 -25.62 -3.88 6.17
C ARG A 97 -25.22 -2.82 7.20
N GLY A 98 -24.55 -1.75 6.76
CA GLY A 98 -24.18 -0.62 7.63
C GLY A 98 -23.01 -0.89 8.57
N ILE A 99 -22.40 -2.08 8.50
CA ILE A 99 -21.20 -2.41 9.28
C ILE A 99 -19.99 -1.72 8.65
N GLN A 100 -19.08 -1.22 9.46
CA GLN A 100 -17.84 -0.58 9.00
C GLN A 100 -16.65 -1.01 9.85
N TRP A 101 -15.44 -0.99 9.27
CA TRP A 101 -14.20 -1.33 9.98
C TRP A 101 -13.19 -0.18 10.04
N GLN A 102 -13.37 0.87 9.23
CA GLN A 102 -12.40 1.96 9.11
C GLN A 102 -12.84 3.27 9.78
N GLY A 103 -14.05 3.35 10.35
CA GLY A 103 -14.54 4.56 11.00
C GLY A 103 -13.62 5.04 12.11
N THR A 104 -13.27 4.17 13.06
CA THR A 104 -12.37 4.49 14.17
C THR A 104 -11.02 5.00 13.68
N SER A 105 -10.41 4.33 12.69
CA SER A 105 -9.10 4.72 12.18
C SER A 105 -9.15 6.03 11.39
N LEU A 106 -10.23 6.32 10.66
CA LEU A 106 -10.46 7.62 10.02
C LEU A 106 -10.54 8.75 11.06
N TRP A 107 -11.33 8.56 12.11
CA TRP A 107 -11.48 9.54 13.19
C TRP A 107 -10.16 9.78 13.93
N MET A 108 -9.42 8.72 14.28
CA MET A 108 -8.10 8.84 14.90
C MET A 108 -7.11 9.58 14.00
N THR A 109 -7.08 9.26 12.71
CA THR A 109 -6.23 9.94 11.71
C THR A 109 -6.47 11.45 11.73
N LEU A 110 -7.73 11.89 11.77
CA LEU A 110 -8.09 13.30 11.62
C LEU A 110 -8.11 14.10 12.93
N ARG A 111 -8.29 13.44 14.09
CA ARG A 111 -8.57 14.12 15.37
C ARG A 111 -7.62 13.81 16.51
N TYR A 112 -6.81 12.75 16.43
CA TYR A 112 -5.93 12.36 17.54
C TYR A 112 -4.72 13.29 17.70
N GLY A 113 -4.23 13.86 16.59
CA GLY A 113 -2.94 14.55 16.52
C GLY A 113 -1.79 13.58 16.19
N PRO A 114 -0.64 14.09 15.70
CA PRO A 114 0.49 13.25 15.27
C PRO A 114 1.08 12.43 16.45
N ASP A 115 1.06 11.11 16.34
CA ASP A 115 1.60 10.21 17.36
C ASP A 115 2.15 8.92 16.71
N PRO A 116 3.38 8.47 17.05
CA PRO A 116 3.96 7.25 16.48
C PRO A 116 3.12 5.96 16.67
N CYS A 117 2.30 5.90 17.72
CA CYS A 117 1.36 4.81 17.96
C CYS A 117 0.08 4.92 17.11
N VAL A 118 -0.13 6.05 16.43
CA VAL A 118 -1.20 6.27 15.44
C VAL A 118 -0.58 6.75 14.12
N PRO A 119 0.15 5.91 13.37
CA PRO A 119 0.99 6.39 12.26
C PRO A 119 0.24 7.18 11.17
N SER A 120 -1.05 6.89 10.95
CA SER A 120 -1.86 7.62 9.97
C SER A 120 -2.16 9.06 10.40
N SER A 121 -2.07 9.41 11.69
CA SER A 121 -2.33 10.77 12.19
C SER A 121 -1.27 11.79 11.79
N PHE A 122 -0.15 11.35 11.20
CA PHE A 122 0.78 12.23 10.51
C PHE A 122 0.30 12.65 9.13
N MET A 123 -0.64 11.94 8.50
CA MET A 123 -1.10 12.28 7.15
C MET A 123 -1.65 13.72 7.08
N PRO A 124 -2.53 14.19 7.99
CA PRO A 124 -3.07 15.55 7.89
C PRO A 124 -2.05 16.68 8.10
N THR A 125 -0.79 16.39 8.44
CA THR A 125 0.26 17.42 8.58
C THR A 125 0.89 17.82 7.23
N PHE A 126 0.61 17.08 6.16
CA PHE A 126 1.11 17.34 4.81
C PHE A 126 0.04 17.96 3.91
N GLY A 127 0.47 18.74 2.93
CA GLY A 127 -0.42 19.23 1.87
C GLY A 127 -0.97 18.07 1.03
N GLY A 128 -2.28 18.03 0.78
CA GLY A 128 -2.86 16.91 0.07
C GLY A 128 -4.38 16.81 0.08
N ARG A 129 -4.89 15.62 -0.26
CA ARG A 129 -6.33 15.30 -0.23
C ARG A 129 -6.57 13.89 0.29
N LEU A 130 -7.51 13.76 1.23
CA LEU A 130 -8.03 12.48 1.70
C LEU A 130 -9.50 12.36 1.28
N PHE A 131 -9.81 11.35 0.48
CA PHE A 131 -11.19 11.01 0.11
C PHE A 131 -11.73 9.99 1.10
N TYR A 132 -13.00 10.08 1.47
CA TYR A 132 -13.59 9.09 2.36
C TYR A 132 -15.05 8.77 2.01
N HIS A 133 -15.48 7.56 2.34
CA HIS A 133 -16.88 7.17 2.25
C HIS A 133 -17.67 7.81 3.40
N LYS A 134 -18.74 8.56 3.09
CA LYS A 134 -19.48 9.37 4.07
C LYS A 134 -19.95 8.60 5.31
N ASP A 135 -20.30 7.32 5.14
CA ASP A 135 -20.80 6.46 6.23
C ASP A 135 -19.73 6.16 7.30
N LEU A 136 -18.45 6.34 6.97
CA LEU A 136 -17.36 6.24 7.95
C LEU A 136 -17.39 7.35 9.01
N ALA A 137 -18.15 8.43 8.77
CA ALA A 137 -18.31 9.51 9.74
C ALA A 137 -19.08 9.06 11.00
N GLY A 138 -19.87 7.99 10.92
CA GLY A 138 -20.60 7.41 12.04
C GLY A 138 -22.12 7.63 12.00
N PRO A 139 -22.81 7.44 13.14
CA PRO A 139 -22.24 7.29 14.49
C PRO A 139 -21.50 5.96 14.68
N LEU A 140 -20.37 5.98 15.43
CA LEU A 140 -19.60 4.79 15.80
C LEU A 140 -20.12 4.19 17.11
N VAL A 141 -21.42 3.91 17.14
CA VAL A 141 -22.11 3.32 18.29
C VAL A 141 -22.53 1.89 17.96
N PRO A 142 -22.55 0.97 18.95
CA PRO A 142 -23.06 -0.37 18.72
C PRO A 142 -24.54 -0.32 18.32
N GLU A 143 -24.88 -0.92 17.18
CA GLU A 143 -26.26 -1.28 16.83
C GLU A 143 -26.48 -2.70 17.33
N LEU A 144 -27.11 -2.82 18.51
CA LEU A 144 -27.52 -4.12 19.04
C LEU A 144 -28.81 -4.53 18.34
N ASN A 145 -28.77 -5.66 17.62
CA ASN A 145 -29.98 -6.37 17.19
C ASN A 145 -30.59 -7.14 18.36
#